data_AF-A0A1Y3XUY7-F1
#
_entry.id   AF-A0A1Y3XUY7-F1
#
_cell.length_a   1.000
_cell.length_b   1.000
_cell.length_c   1.000
_cell.angle_alpha   90.00
_cell.angle_beta   90.00
_cell.angle_gamma   90.00
#
_symmetry.space_group_name_H-M   'P 1'
#
loop_
_entity.id
_entity.type
_entity.pdbx_description
1 polymer ?
#
loop_
_entity_poly.entity_id
_entity_poly.type
_entity_poly.pdbx_seq_one_letter_code
_entity_poly.pdbx_strand_id
1 'polypeptide(L)'
;MKKKILVGAAILVVLAAVILTGVLVVSKYLVGGEKRTRDKWEIETGTYTFTDDEIHVQMYRQPVEASIQVAQILPGEYEQEGFTYYDEEVQQRLAQSLMTMMDRGGFTMEEPLAVLNPFGTGSNGLYLYFTTDYNCQIRYTVTTDDETIPAYTATANSAQEYGKVQEFLLIGLVAGQENQVTLEAVNKQGEVKDSFTFTIQMPATTSGHANRLEATEGESTAEMSEGLFYAMGLSDYYGYTFFFDNDGILRYEMLLDGYHSDRILSLGDQILACVGSNKIARISRIGQVLQVYDLGRFELHHDFNWGPDGELVALATNTESETVEDQLIAIDMDTGEVTLLVDFSALMNDYFVTTEKVSANSSFFWQAGLWDWLHLNSVQYLEEEDAVVVSSRESSTIIKVKNVHEEPAIDWMIGDEAFWEGTGYEQYSLTKEGDFTPQYGQHDVTVIYDDSLPEGQYYLRMFDNNYWANSTRTGYTPSLPDSVGQALTEDASIVSHVYYYLVDENAGTFRLAWSFDVPYSSVVSNAQLLEGGNYVVNSGVPQVYGEYDSAGNLIRQFQYHSMMNGYRVMKDDFVGYWFR
;
A
#
# COMPACT_ATOMS: atom_id res chain seq x y z
N MET A 1 -15.84 -45.96 -36.72
CA MET A 1 -16.18 -45.29 -35.44
C MET A 1 -14.93 -44.96 -34.60
N LYS A 2 -14.11 -45.94 -34.20
CA LYS A 2 -12.90 -45.73 -33.37
C LYS A 2 -11.94 -44.63 -33.85
N LYS A 3 -11.66 -44.54 -35.14
CA LYS A 3 -10.75 -43.53 -35.71
C LYS A 3 -11.28 -42.08 -35.63
N LYS A 4 -12.61 -41.89 -35.72
CA LYS A 4 -13.24 -40.56 -35.58
C LYS A 4 -13.29 -40.10 -34.12
N ILE A 5 -13.46 -41.04 -33.19
CA ILE A 5 -13.41 -40.79 -31.74
C ILE A 5 -11.98 -40.41 -31.31
N LEU A 6 -10.96 -41.12 -31.82
CA LEU A 6 -9.54 -40.80 -31.56
C LEU A 6 -9.13 -39.42 -32.10
N VAL A 7 -9.59 -39.05 -33.30
CA VAL A 7 -9.34 -37.72 -33.87
C VAL A 7 -10.09 -36.63 -33.08
N GLY A 8 -11.34 -36.88 -32.66
CA GLY A 8 -12.09 -35.95 -31.81
C GLY A 8 -11.43 -35.74 -30.44
N ALA A 9 -10.94 -36.82 -29.81
CA ALA A 9 -10.21 -36.75 -28.55
C ALA A 9 -8.87 -36.00 -28.71
N ALA A 10 -8.12 -36.26 -29.79
CA ALA A 10 -6.89 -35.53 -30.07
C ALA A 10 -7.11 -34.03 -30.30
N ILE A 11 -8.19 -33.65 -31.00
CA ILE A 11 -8.57 -32.24 -31.20
C ILE A 11 -8.92 -31.58 -29.87
N LEU A 12 -9.67 -32.26 -28.99
CA LEU A 12 -10.01 -31.74 -27.66
C LEU A 12 -8.77 -31.55 -26.78
N VAL A 13 -7.82 -32.49 -26.81
CA VAL A 13 -6.56 -32.35 -26.08
C VAL A 13 -5.73 -31.17 -26.59
N VAL A 14 -5.64 -31.00 -27.91
CA VAL A 14 -4.95 -29.84 -28.51
C VAL A 14 -5.65 -28.53 -28.14
N LEU A 15 -6.99 -28.48 -28.18
CA LEU A 15 -7.75 -27.29 -27.81
C LEU A 15 -7.54 -26.94 -26.33
N ALA A 16 -7.60 -27.92 -25.44
CA ALA A 16 -7.35 -27.72 -24.01
C ALA A 16 -5.91 -27.25 -23.74
N ALA A 17 -4.92 -27.81 -24.45
CA ALA A 17 -3.53 -27.37 -24.35
C ALA A 17 -3.34 -25.93 -24.85
N VAL A 18 -4.00 -25.54 -25.94
CA VAL A 18 -3.95 -24.16 -26.46
C VAL A 18 -4.62 -23.18 -25.48
N ILE A 19 -5.76 -23.54 -24.89
CA ILE A 19 -6.44 -22.73 -23.87
C ILE A 19 -5.55 -22.58 -22.64
N LEU A 20 -4.99 -23.68 -22.10
CA LEU A 20 -4.11 -23.64 -20.93
C LEU A 20 -2.86 -22.81 -21.19
N THR A 21 -2.24 -22.97 -22.37
CA THR A 21 -1.08 -22.16 -22.77
C THR A 21 -1.46 -20.68 -22.89
N GLY A 22 -2.64 -20.38 -23.46
CA GLY A 22 -3.16 -19.02 -23.54
C GLY A 22 -3.37 -18.39 -22.16
N VAL A 23 -3.97 -19.13 -21.22
CA VAL A 23 -4.17 -18.68 -19.83
C VAL A 23 -2.83 -18.44 -19.15
N LEU A 24 -1.87 -19.37 -19.24
CA LEU A 24 -0.53 -19.21 -18.67
C LEU A 24 0.21 -17.98 -19.20
N VAL A 25 0.15 -17.74 -20.52
CA VAL A 25 0.81 -16.59 -21.14
C VAL A 25 0.16 -15.28 -20.71
N VAL A 26 -1.18 -15.23 -20.68
CA VAL A 26 -1.91 -14.03 -20.23
C VAL A 26 -1.64 -13.76 -18.75
N SER A 27 -1.73 -14.77 -17.88
CA SER A 27 -1.47 -14.60 -16.45
C SER A 27 -0.03 -14.18 -16.16
N LYS A 28 0.97 -14.76 -16.85
CA LYS A 28 2.36 -14.30 -16.73
C LYS A 28 2.56 -12.88 -17.24
N TYR A 29 1.88 -12.51 -18.32
CA TYR A 29 1.94 -11.14 -18.84
C TYR A 29 1.32 -10.13 -17.86
N LEU A 30 0.24 -10.51 -17.17
CA LEU A 30 -0.41 -9.69 -16.16
C LEU A 30 0.45 -9.54 -14.90
N VAL A 31 1.00 -10.64 -14.36
CA VAL A 31 1.88 -10.63 -13.19
C VAL A 31 3.22 -9.96 -13.49
N GLY A 32 3.81 -10.21 -14.65
CA GLY A 32 4.97 -9.43 -15.13
C GLY A 32 4.62 -7.98 -15.51
N GLY A 33 3.34 -7.62 -15.51
CA GLY A 33 2.83 -6.27 -15.69
C GLY A 33 2.88 -5.43 -14.42
N GLU A 34 2.84 -6.07 -13.25
CA GLU A 34 2.78 -5.39 -11.95
C GLU A 34 4.02 -4.52 -11.74
N LYS A 35 5.20 -5.11 -11.96
CA LYS A 35 6.50 -4.46 -11.74
C LYS A 35 6.95 -3.54 -12.88
N ARG A 36 6.05 -3.17 -13.80
CA ARG A 36 6.41 -2.27 -14.91
C ARG A 36 6.55 -0.85 -14.40
N THR A 37 7.63 -0.21 -14.83
CA THR A 37 7.77 1.24 -14.78
C THR A 37 6.72 1.90 -15.66
N ARG A 38 6.29 3.09 -15.25
CA ARG A 38 5.32 3.91 -15.95
C ARG A 38 5.95 4.43 -17.25
N ASP A 39 5.37 4.02 -18.37
CA ASP A 39 5.88 4.40 -19.68
C ASP A 39 5.54 5.85 -20.06
N LYS A 40 4.44 6.41 -19.52
CA LYS A 40 3.92 7.72 -19.88
C LYS A 40 3.24 8.43 -18.73
N TRP A 41 3.37 9.75 -18.75
CA TRP A 41 2.69 10.67 -17.86
C TRP A 41 1.68 11.47 -18.68
N GLU A 42 0.43 11.02 -18.71
CA GLU A 42 -0.64 11.72 -19.43
C GLU A 42 -1.10 12.94 -18.63
N ILE A 43 -0.94 14.13 -19.23
CA ILE A 43 -1.20 15.40 -18.57
C ILE A 43 -2.02 16.28 -19.49
N GLU A 44 -3.20 16.70 -19.04
CA GLU A 44 -3.96 17.76 -19.70
C GLU A 44 -3.31 19.12 -19.38
N THR A 45 -3.05 19.91 -20.42
CA THR A 45 -2.33 21.18 -20.30
C THR A 45 -3.21 22.37 -20.65
N GLY A 46 -2.92 23.49 -19.98
CA GLY A 46 -3.60 24.76 -20.20
C GLY A 46 -3.03 25.58 -21.35
N THR A 47 -3.17 26.89 -21.23
CA THR A 47 -2.52 27.81 -22.18
C THR A 47 -1.03 27.92 -21.84
N TYR A 48 -0.19 27.44 -22.76
CA TYR A 48 1.27 27.61 -22.68
C TYR A 48 1.62 29.09 -22.52
N THR A 49 2.46 29.40 -21.53
CA THR A 49 2.91 30.77 -21.28
C THR A 49 4.35 30.97 -21.75
N PHE A 50 5.30 30.24 -21.16
CA PHE A 50 6.71 30.27 -21.52
C PHE A 50 7.43 29.05 -20.96
N THR A 51 8.63 28.78 -21.48
CA THR A 51 9.59 27.84 -20.92
C THR A 51 10.70 28.63 -20.24
N ASP A 52 11.03 28.26 -19.01
CA ASP A 52 12.29 28.65 -18.40
C ASP A 52 13.39 27.75 -18.97
N ASP A 53 14.16 28.27 -19.92
CA ASP A 53 15.22 27.53 -20.59
C ASP A 53 16.41 27.21 -19.65
N GLU A 54 16.57 27.91 -18.52
CA GLU A 54 17.68 27.67 -17.59
C GLU A 54 17.47 26.39 -16.78
N ILE A 55 16.22 26.11 -16.40
CA ILE A 55 15.84 24.91 -15.62
C ILE A 55 14.95 23.93 -16.40
N HIS A 56 14.73 24.20 -17.68
CA HIS A 56 13.93 23.38 -18.59
C HIS A 56 12.53 23.04 -18.04
N VAL A 57 11.82 24.05 -17.52
CA VAL A 57 10.45 23.90 -17.00
C VAL A 57 9.49 24.75 -17.83
N GLN A 58 8.40 24.14 -18.28
CA GLN A 58 7.33 24.77 -19.02
C GLN A 58 6.23 25.25 -18.05
N MET A 59 5.79 26.50 -18.22
CA MET A 59 4.73 27.09 -17.41
C MET A 59 3.45 27.28 -18.22
N TYR A 60 2.36 26.81 -17.65
CA TYR A 60 1.01 26.93 -18.20
C TYR A 60 0.13 27.74 -17.26
N ARG A 61 -0.80 28.49 -17.84
CA ARG A 61 -1.85 29.20 -17.10
C ARG A 61 -3.20 28.62 -17.45
N GLN A 62 -4.07 28.61 -16.44
CA GLN A 62 -5.43 28.10 -16.53
C GLN A 62 -5.45 26.71 -17.19
N PRO A 63 -4.75 25.71 -16.60
CA PRO A 63 -4.86 24.31 -17.04
C PRO A 63 -6.29 23.79 -16.91
N VAL A 64 -7.09 24.44 -16.07
CA VAL A 64 -8.48 24.15 -15.79
C VAL A 64 -9.29 25.44 -15.72
N GLU A 65 -10.61 25.31 -15.89
CA GLU A 65 -11.54 26.40 -15.59
C GLU A 65 -11.63 26.62 -14.07
N ALA A 66 -11.40 27.85 -13.63
CA ALA A 66 -11.43 28.22 -12.21
C ALA A 66 -11.73 29.70 -12.04
N SER A 67 -12.31 30.08 -10.90
CA SER A 67 -12.57 31.49 -10.56
C SER A 67 -11.33 32.21 -10.01
N ILE A 68 -10.23 31.49 -9.77
CA ILE A 68 -8.91 32.01 -9.41
C ILE A 68 -7.89 31.71 -10.52
N GLN A 69 -6.72 32.36 -10.47
CA GLN A 69 -5.60 32.03 -11.36
C GLN A 69 -4.94 30.72 -10.91
N VAL A 70 -5.04 29.68 -11.73
CA VAL A 70 -4.36 28.40 -11.52
C VAL A 70 -3.21 28.26 -12.52
N ALA A 71 -2.04 27.86 -12.05
CA ALA A 71 -0.89 27.53 -12.87
C ALA A 71 -0.63 26.02 -12.87
N GLN A 72 0.15 25.57 -13.85
CA GLN A 72 0.72 24.24 -13.93
C GLN A 72 2.16 24.37 -14.42
N ILE A 73 3.06 23.61 -13.79
CA ILE A 73 4.49 23.57 -14.12
C ILE A 73 4.86 22.15 -14.54
N LEU A 74 5.53 22.00 -15.68
CA LEU A 74 5.88 20.70 -16.24
C LEU A 74 7.36 20.67 -16.66
N PRO A 75 8.11 19.59 -16.38
CA PRO A 75 9.46 19.42 -16.94
C PRO A 75 9.40 19.39 -18.46
N GLY A 76 10.34 20.02 -19.16
CA GLY A 76 10.31 20.11 -20.62
C GLY A 76 10.41 18.77 -21.34
N GLU A 77 10.87 17.73 -20.64
CA GLU A 77 11.01 16.36 -21.09
C GLU A 77 9.85 15.44 -20.69
N TYR A 78 8.74 15.93 -20.14
CA TYR A 78 7.68 15.08 -19.56
C TYR A 78 7.06 14.06 -20.54
N GLU A 79 7.15 14.31 -21.85
CA GLU A 79 6.67 13.41 -22.92
C GLU A 79 7.74 12.43 -23.44
N GLN A 80 8.99 12.52 -22.97
CA GLN A 80 10.08 11.67 -23.42
C GLN A 80 9.95 10.26 -22.83
N GLU A 81 10.33 9.26 -23.64
CA GLU A 81 10.38 7.88 -23.20
C GLU A 81 11.39 7.72 -22.05
N GLY A 82 10.98 7.07 -20.96
CA GLY A 82 11.81 6.88 -19.76
C GLY A 82 11.81 8.05 -18.79
N PHE A 83 11.02 9.12 -19.03
CA PHE A 83 10.84 10.19 -18.06
C PHE A 83 10.11 9.72 -16.80
N THR A 84 10.53 10.24 -15.64
CA THR A 84 9.85 10.04 -14.36
C THR A 84 9.87 11.29 -13.49
N TYR A 85 8.81 11.50 -12.71
CA TYR A 85 8.81 12.48 -11.62
C TYR A 85 9.60 12.00 -10.40
N TYR A 86 9.94 10.71 -10.31
CA TYR A 86 10.78 10.15 -9.25
C TYR A 86 12.27 10.25 -9.60
N ASP A 87 12.67 11.43 -10.09
CA ASP A 87 14.04 11.85 -10.37
C ASP A 87 14.31 13.13 -9.56
N GLU A 88 15.35 13.11 -8.74
CA GLU A 88 15.65 14.21 -7.81
C GLU A 88 16.03 15.51 -8.54
N GLU A 89 16.68 15.44 -9.70
CA GLU A 89 17.02 16.63 -10.49
C GLU A 89 15.77 17.26 -11.09
N VAL A 90 14.82 16.44 -11.57
CA VAL A 90 13.51 16.92 -12.03
C VAL A 90 12.78 17.65 -10.90
N GLN A 91 12.76 17.07 -9.71
CA GLN A 91 12.06 17.61 -8.54
C GLN A 91 12.68 18.91 -8.03
N GLN A 92 14.02 19.01 -8.06
CA GLN A 92 14.72 20.25 -7.73
C GLN A 92 14.37 21.40 -8.69
N ARG A 93 14.24 21.12 -9.99
CA ARG A 93 13.85 22.15 -10.99
C ARG A 93 12.40 22.60 -10.82
N LEU A 94 11.49 21.67 -10.51
CA LEU A 94 10.10 22.00 -10.16
C LEU A 94 10.02 22.84 -8.88
N ALA A 95 10.78 22.47 -7.83
CA ALA A 95 10.87 23.25 -6.60
C ALA A 95 11.42 24.65 -6.84
N GLN A 96 12.49 24.79 -7.62
CA GLN A 96 13.06 26.09 -7.99
C GLN A 96 12.05 26.95 -8.76
N SER A 97 11.27 26.35 -9.65
CA SER A 97 10.19 27.04 -10.38
C SER A 97 9.12 27.55 -9.42
N LEU A 98 8.68 26.70 -8.48
CA LEU A 98 7.67 27.06 -7.47
C LEU A 98 8.17 28.19 -6.56
N MET A 99 9.43 28.13 -6.11
CA MET A 99 10.07 29.20 -5.33
C MET A 99 10.10 30.52 -6.11
N THR A 100 10.46 30.49 -7.39
CA THR A 100 10.49 31.68 -8.25
C THR A 100 9.08 32.28 -8.43
N MET A 101 8.04 31.45 -8.46
CA MET A 101 6.66 31.91 -8.47
C MET A 101 6.26 32.56 -7.15
N MET A 102 6.65 31.99 -6.02
CA MET A 102 6.43 32.57 -4.68
C MET A 102 7.12 33.93 -4.50
N ASP A 103 8.35 34.09 -4.99
CA ASP A 103 9.15 35.31 -4.86
C ASP A 103 8.56 36.52 -5.60
N ARG A 104 7.60 36.31 -6.52
CA ARG A 104 6.85 37.42 -7.14
C ARG A 104 6.04 38.21 -6.11
N GLY A 105 5.67 37.56 -5.00
CA GLY A 105 4.98 38.17 -3.86
C GLY A 105 3.58 38.71 -4.17
N GLY A 106 2.96 39.31 -3.17
CA GLY A 106 1.65 39.95 -3.30
C GLY A 106 0.45 39.00 -3.26
N PHE A 107 0.66 37.72 -2.96
CA PHE A 107 -0.42 36.73 -2.85
C PHE A 107 -1.25 36.93 -1.57
N THR A 108 -2.56 37.09 -1.75
CA THR A 108 -3.57 37.16 -0.68
C THR A 108 -4.46 35.92 -0.72
N MET A 109 -5.37 35.78 0.24
CA MET A 109 -6.31 34.65 0.25
C MET A 109 -7.22 34.64 -0.98
N GLU A 110 -7.60 35.81 -1.50
CA GLU A 110 -8.48 35.98 -2.66
C GLU A 110 -7.73 35.86 -4.01
N GLU A 111 -6.43 36.14 -4.01
CA GLU A 111 -5.54 35.97 -5.15
C GLU A 111 -4.31 35.12 -4.75
N PRO A 112 -4.51 33.84 -4.41
CA PRO A 112 -3.42 32.97 -3.97
C PRO A 112 -2.54 32.56 -5.15
N LEU A 113 -1.30 32.18 -4.86
CA LEU A 113 -0.54 31.35 -5.78
C LEU A 113 -1.14 29.94 -5.74
N ALA A 114 -1.84 29.55 -6.80
CA ALA A 114 -2.42 28.22 -6.94
C ALA A 114 -1.70 27.44 -8.06
N VAL A 115 -1.17 26.25 -7.73
CA VAL A 115 -0.45 25.39 -8.68
C VAL A 115 -1.01 23.97 -8.62
N LEU A 116 -1.54 23.48 -9.74
CA LEU A 116 -2.09 22.13 -9.86
C LEU A 116 -0.96 21.12 -10.02
N ASN A 117 -0.98 20.03 -9.23
CA ASN A 117 -0.03 18.92 -9.25
C ASN A 117 1.44 19.38 -9.44
N PRO A 118 1.97 20.23 -8.54
CA PRO A 118 3.25 20.93 -8.76
C PRO A 118 4.47 20.02 -8.94
N PHE A 119 4.40 18.78 -8.44
CA PHE A 119 5.50 17.82 -8.44
C PHE A 119 5.20 16.53 -9.23
N GLY A 120 4.07 16.47 -9.93
CA GLY A 120 3.67 15.31 -10.72
C GLY A 120 3.21 14.07 -9.95
N THR A 121 3.23 14.11 -8.61
CA THR A 121 2.96 12.96 -7.72
C THR A 121 1.50 12.82 -7.29
N GLY A 122 0.62 13.79 -7.59
CA GLY A 122 -0.80 13.69 -7.25
C GLY A 122 -1.72 14.47 -8.17
N SER A 123 -2.54 13.77 -8.95
CA SER A 123 -3.27 14.33 -10.10
C SER A 123 -4.27 15.42 -9.72
N ASN A 124 -4.91 15.29 -8.55
CA ASN A 124 -5.95 16.19 -8.07
C ASN A 124 -5.53 17.05 -6.87
N GLY A 125 -4.23 17.14 -6.57
CA GLY A 125 -3.71 18.03 -5.53
C GLY A 125 -3.54 19.48 -6.01
N LEU A 126 -4.00 20.45 -5.21
CA LEU A 126 -3.84 21.88 -5.50
C LEU A 126 -2.93 22.53 -4.44
N TYR A 127 -1.72 22.92 -4.84
CA TYR A 127 -0.84 23.70 -3.97
C TYR A 127 -1.35 25.14 -3.87
N LEU A 128 -1.41 25.66 -2.64
CA LEU A 128 -1.81 27.03 -2.33
C LEU A 128 -0.74 27.71 -1.49
N TYR A 129 -0.38 28.93 -1.91
CA TYR A 129 0.49 29.83 -1.15
C TYR A 129 -0.07 31.25 -1.12
N PHE A 130 -0.18 31.83 0.08
CA PHE A 130 -0.59 33.22 0.28
C PHE A 130 -0.23 33.73 1.68
N THR A 131 -0.45 35.04 1.90
CA THR A 131 -0.26 35.66 3.20
C THR A 131 -1.55 36.22 3.79
N THR A 132 -1.61 36.30 5.12
CA THR A 132 -2.72 36.87 5.89
C THR A 132 -2.21 37.97 6.84
N ASP A 133 -3.09 38.87 7.24
CA ASP A 133 -2.74 39.99 8.14
C ASP A 133 -2.52 39.57 9.60
N TYR A 134 -2.97 38.37 9.97
CA TYR A 134 -2.96 37.84 11.34
C TYR A 134 -2.56 36.36 11.36
N ASN A 135 -2.08 35.89 12.51
CA ASN A 135 -1.72 34.49 12.67
C ASN A 135 -2.98 33.62 12.66
N CYS A 136 -3.06 32.70 11.72
CA CYS A 136 -4.16 31.77 11.55
C CYS A 136 -3.69 30.40 11.03
N GLN A 137 -4.57 29.43 11.17
CA GLN A 137 -4.59 28.22 10.36
C GLN A 137 -5.65 28.35 9.27
N ILE A 138 -5.55 27.55 8.22
CA ILE A 138 -6.56 27.48 7.17
C ILE A 138 -7.39 26.22 7.36
N ARG A 139 -8.68 26.41 7.63
CA ARG A 139 -9.69 25.36 7.47
C ARG A 139 -10.30 25.53 6.09
N TYR A 140 -10.51 24.45 5.36
CA TYR A 140 -11.17 24.49 4.07
C TYR A 140 -12.28 23.47 3.97
N THR A 141 -13.30 23.82 3.19
CA THR A 141 -14.43 22.95 2.86
C THR A 141 -14.57 22.84 1.35
N VAL A 142 -14.61 21.61 0.84
CA VAL A 142 -14.84 21.28 -0.58
C VAL A 142 -16.24 20.72 -0.73
N THR A 143 -17.01 21.30 -1.66
CA THR A 143 -18.33 20.82 -2.07
C THR A 143 -18.39 20.71 -3.59
N THR A 144 -19.30 19.87 -4.08
CA THR A 144 -19.63 19.75 -5.52
C THR A 144 -21.10 20.02 -5.75
N ASP A 145 -21.49 20.26 -7.00
CA ASP A 145 -22.90 20.38 -7.38
C ASP A 145 -23.69 19.06 -7.24
N ASP A 146 -22.99 17.93 -7.19
CA ASP A 146 -23.58 16.63 -6.83
C ASP A 146 -23.87 16.58 -5.33
N GLU A 147 -25.13 16.83 -4.95
CA GLU A 147 -25.61 16.78 -3.55
C GLU A 147 -25.43 15.39 -2.89
N THR A 148 -25.15 14.34 -3.67
CA THR A 148 -24.89 13.01 -3.13
C THR A 148 -23.44 12.80 -2.68
N ILE A 149 -22.55 13.75 -2.96
CA ILE A 149 -21.18 13.80 -2.47
C ILE A 149 -21.16 14.74 -1.25
N PRO A 150 -20.89 14.22 -0.04
CA PRO A 150 -20.82 15.05 1.16
C PRO A 150 -19.68 16.06 1.10
N ALA A 151 -19.89 17.18 1.81
CA ALA A 151 -18.87 18.21 1.98
C ALA A 151 -17.65 17.64 2.71
N TYR A 152 -16.47 17.84 2.15
CA TYR A 152 -15.22 17.44 2.77
C TYR A 152 -14.59 18.64 3.47
N THR A 153 -14.32 18.56 4.77
CA THR A 153 -13.70 19.65 5.55
C THR A 153 -12.42 19.18 6.21
N ALA A 154 -11.35 19.95 6.08
CA ALA A 154 -10.07 19.66 6.73
C ALA A 154 -9.36 20.94 7.16
N THR A 155 -8.41 20.80 8.10
CA THR A 155 -7.48 21.87 8.48
C THR A 155 -6.13 21.61 7.82
N ALA A 156 -5.66 22.54 7.01
CA ALA A 156 -4.45 22.38 6.21
C ALA A 156 -3.17 22.43 7.06
N ASN A 157 -2.23 21.54 6.76
CA ASN A 157 -0.89 21.58 7.34
C ASN A 157 0.01 22.62 6.64
N SER A 158 -0.03 23.86 7.14
CA SER A 158 0.96 24.90 6.81
C SER A 158 2.22 24.78 7.67
N ALA A 159 3.33 25.37 7.20
CA ALA A 159 4.64 25.33 7.87
C ALA A 159 4.62 25.77 9.34
N GLN A 160 3.68 26.66 9.71
CA GLN A 160 3.37 27.01 11.08
C GLN A 160 1.90 26.69 11.36
N GLU A 161 1.62 26.13 12.54
CA GLU A 161 0.24 25.87 12.99
C GLU A 161 -0.62 27.14 12.95
N TYR A 162 -0.08 28.26 13.45
CA TYR A 162 -0.71 29.58 13.36
C TYR A 162 0.29 30.60 12.81
N GLY A 163 0.33 30.73 11.49
CA GLY A 163 1.25 31.62 10.78
C GLY A 163 0.51 32.74 10.04
N LYS A 164 1.30 33.70 9.51
CA LYS A 164 0.82 34.64 8.48
C LYS A 164 1.10 34.15 7.07
N VAL A 165 2.00 33.19 6.92
CA VAL A 165 2.33 32.55 5.64
C VAL A 165 1.61 31.22 5.63
N GLN A 166 0.79 31.02 4.61
CA GLN A 166 0.03 29.80 4.40
C GLN A 166 0.62 29.13 3.16
N GLU A 167 0.99 27.87 3.31
CA GLU A 167 1.60 27.06 2.26
C GLU A 167 1.19 25.62 2.49
N PHE A 168 0.38 25.03 1.62
CA PHE A 168 -0.11 23.67 1.80
C PHE A 168 -0.58 23.06 0.48
N LEU A 169 -0.69 21.74 0.47
CA LEU A 169 -1.37 21.00 -0.59
C LEU A 169 -2.82 20.77 -0.14
N LEU A 170 -3.78 21.30 -0.90
CA LEU A 170 -5.19 21.07 -0.67
C LEU A 170 -5.56 19.68 -1.18
N ILE A 171 -5.97 18.81 -0.25
CA ILE A 171 -6.49 17.47 -0.48
C ILE A 171 -8.01 17.48 -0.42
N GLY A 172 -8.71 16.71 -1.25
CA GLY A 172 -10.18 16.56 -1.19
C GLY A 172 -10.94 17.06 -2.41
N LEU A 173 -10.27 17.61 -3.42
CA LEU A 173 -10.90 17.96 -4.70
C LEU A 173 -11.35 16.69 -5.42
N VAL A 174 -12.61 16.66 -5.86
CA VAL A 174 -13.20 15.52 -6.57
C VAL A 174 -12.87 15.64 -8.05
N ALA A 175 -12.16 14.66 -8.60
CA ALA A 175 -11.79 14.62 -10.01
C ALA A 175 -13.04 14.60 -10.92
N GLY A 176 -12.96 15.24 -12.08
CA GLY A 176 -14.04 15.31 -13.07
C GLY A 176 -15.24 16.16 -12.66
N GLN A 177 -15.23 16.80 -11.49
CA GLN A 177 -16.31 17.65 -10.99
C GLN A 177 -15.87 19.12 -10.92
N GLU A 178 -16.85 20.03 -11.01
CA GLU A 178 -16.66 21.39 -10.51
C GLU A 178 -16.69 21.34 -8.99
N ASN A 179 -15.61 21.81 -8.37
CA ASN A 179 -15.44 21.88 -6.94
C ASN A 179 -15.59 23.34 -6.51
N GLN A 180 -16.43 23.59 -5.51
CA GLN A 180 -16.46 24.84 -4.77
C GLN A 180 -15.66 24.67 -3.48
N VAL A 181 -14.62 25.49 -3.33
CA VAL A 181 -13.71 25.46 -2.18
C VAL A 181 -13.90 26.73 -1.38
N THR A 182 -14.24 26.59 -0.10
CA THR A 182 -14.27 27.70 0.86
C THR A 182 -13.07 27.59 1.79
N LEU A 183 -12.23 28.61 1.81
CA LEU A 183 -11.13 28.79 2.76
C LEU A 183 -11.61 29.66 3.92
N GLU A 184 -11.25 29.29 5.15
CA GLU A 184 -11.51 30.05 6.36
C GLU A 184 -10.19 30.22 7.14
N ALA A 185 -9.80 31.48 7.37
CA ALA A 185 -8.65 31.79 8.23
C ALA A 185 -9.10 31.83 9.69
N VAL A 186 -8.73 30.79 10.45
CA VAL A 186 -9.13 30.58 11.84
C VAL A 186 -8.00 30.96 12.78
N ASN A 187 -8.25 31.85 13.74
CA ASN A 187 -7.24 32.25 14.73
C ASN A 187 -7.11 31.22 15.88
N LYS A 188 -6.17 31.48 16.80
CA LYS A 188 -5.94 30.64 18.00
C LYS A 188 -7.14 30.54 18.96
N GLN A 189 -8.13 31.42 18.84
CA GLN A 189 -9.35 31.39 19.64
C GLN A 189 -10.47 30.58 18.97
N GLY A 190 -10.23 30.01 17.78
CA GLY A 190 -11.24 29.31 16.98
C GLY A 190 -12.19 30.25 16.23
N GLU A 191 -11.89 31.55 16.16
CA GLU A 191 -12.69 32.54 15.44
C GLU A 191 -12.29 32.58 13.96
N VAL A 192 -13.27 32.47 13.07
CA VAL A 192 -13.09 32.76 11.64
C VAL A 192 -12.90 34.27 11.48
N LYS A 193 -11.75 34.68 10.98
CA LYS A 193 -11.39 36.10 10.79
C LYS A 193 -11.60 36.59 9.37
N ASP A 194 -11.50 35.69 8.42
CA ASP A 194 -11.70 35.93 7.00
C ASP A 194 -12.10 34.64 6.31
N SER A 195 -12.77 34.76 5.17
CA SER A 195 -13.19 33.63 4.35
C SER A 195 -13.26 34.02 2.88
N PHE A 196 -12.86 33.09 2.03
CA PHE A 196 -12.88 33.25 0.58
C PHE A 196 -13.32 31.95 -0.08
N THR A 197 -14.17 32.06 -1.10
CA THR A 197 -14.68 30.90 -1.85
C THR A 197 -14.29 31.03 -3.32
N PHE A 198 -13.79 29.95 -3.91
CA PHE A 198 -13.51 29.84 -5.33
C PHE A 198 -14.08 28.55 -5.93
N THR A 199 -14.22 28.52 -7.25
CA THR A 199 -14.55 27.29 -7.99
C THR A 199 -13.36 26.82 -8.82
N ILE A 200 -13.26 25.50 -9.01
CA ILE A 200 -12.26 24.85 -9.85
C ILE A 200 -12.85 23.58 -10.48
N GLN A 201 -12.82 23.50 -11.81
CA GLN A 201 -13.20 22.30 -12.57
C GLN A 201 -12.01 21.35 -12.61
N MET A 202 -12.10 20.21 -11.94
CA MET A 202 -11.00 19.24 -11.94
C MET A 202 -11.02 18.36 -13.18
N PRO A 203 -9.85 17.97 -13.73
CA PRO A 203 -9.77 16.91 -14.73
C PRO A 203 -10.28 15.59 -14.15
N ALA A 204 -10.64 14.65 -15.02
CA ALA A 204 -10.99 13.29 -14.60
C ALA A 204 -9.78 12.59 -13.95
N THR A 205 -10.03 11.47 -13.26
CA THR A 205 -8.96 10.63 -12.70
C THR A 205 -7.98 10.20 -13.78
N THR A 206 -6.69 10.30 -13.51
CA THR A 206 -5.65 9.87 -14.46
C THR A 206 -5.67 8.36 -14.64
N SER A 207 -6.01 7.61 -13.58
CA SER A 207 -6.15 6.16 -13.63
C SER A 207 -7.41 5.68 -14.35
N GLY A 208 -8.43 6.53 -14.50
CA GLY A 208 -9.78 6.13 -14.89
C GLY A 208 -10.59 5.45 -13.78
N HIS A 209 -10.05 5.32 -12.56
CA HIS A 209 -10.79 4.78 -11.42
C HIS A 209 -11.98 5.69 -11.07
N ALA A 210 -13.08 5.09 -10.58
CA ALA A 210 -14.26 5.82 -10.17
C ALA A 210 -14.01 6.70 -8.94
N ASN A 211 -14.68 7.84 -8.87
CA ASN A 211 -14.57 8.76 -7.73
C ASN A 211 -15.38 8.38 -6.50
N ARG A 212 -16.24 7.35 -6.60
CA ARG A 212 -17.13 6.93 -5.53
C ARG A 212 -17.21 5.41 -5.48
N LEU A 213 -17.07 4.87 -4.29
CA LEU A 213 -17.26 3.46 -3.98
C LEU A 213 -18.70 3.19 -3.53
N GLU A 214 -19.16 1.96 -3.77
CA GLU A 214 -20.42 1.51 -3.18
C GLU A 214 -20.19 1.16 -1.71
N ALA A 215 -21.01 1.71 -0.83
CA ALA A 215 -20.93 1.48 0.61
C ALA A 215 -22.07 0.56 1.10
N THR A 216 -21.75 -0.31 2.05
CA THR A 216 -22.71 -1.15 2.78
C THR A 216 -22.55 -0.90 4.27
N GLU A 217 -23.64 -0.54 4.94
CA GLU A 217 -23.65 -0.34 6.40
C GLU A 217 -23.60 -1.68 7.13
N GLY A 218 -22.83 -1.74 8.21
CA GLY A 218 -22.76 -2.88 9.10
C GLY A 218 -23.78 -2.82 10.25
N GLU A 219 -23.63 -3.73 11.21
CA GLU A 219 -24.52 -3.80 12.37
C GLU A 219 -24.03 -2.96 13.55
N SER A 220 -22.76 -2.53 13.54
CA SER A 220 -22.21 -1.68 14.59
C SER A 220 -22.77 -0.27 14.53
N THR A 221 -22.99 0.32 15.71
CA THR A 221 -23.35 1.73 15.87
C THR A 221 -22.15 2.60 16.28
N ALA A 222 -20.94 2.04 16.26
CA ALA A 222 -19.73 2.82 16.50
C ALA A 222 -19.50 3.79 15.34
N GLU A 223 -18.88 4.93 15.63
CA GLU A 223 -18.47 5.87 14.58
C GLU A 223 -17.22 5.34 13.90
N MET A 224 -17.10 5.63 12.60
CA MET A 224 -15.83 5.44 11.90
C MET A 224 -14.79 6.42 12.47
N SER A 225 -13.54 5.98 12.53
CA SER A 225 -12.39 6.82 12.83
C SER A 225 -12.27 7.96 11.82
N GLU A 226 -11.62 9.05 12.19
CA GLU A 226 -11.30 10.12 11.26
C GLU A 226 -10.17 9.70 10.31
N GLY A 227 -9.99 10.45 9.21
CA GLY A 227 -8.87 10.24 8.28
C GLY A 227 -9.29 9.72 6.90
N LEU A 228 -8.31 9.22 6.15
CA LEU A 228 -8.48 8.71 4.79
C LEU A 228 -8.05 7.24 4.70
N PHE A 229 -8.88 6.43 4.06
CA PHE A 229 -8.48 5.10 3.61
C PHE A 229 -7.53 5.24 2.44
N TYR A 230 -6.39 4.57 2.45
CA TYR A 230 -5.48 4.50 1.32
C TYR A 230 -5.41 3.07 0.77
N ALA A 231 -5.90 2.91 -0.46
CA ALA A 231 -5.95 1.65 -1.18
C ALA A 231 -4.72 1.50 -2.09
N MET A 232 -4.00 0.39 -1.92
CA MET A 232 -2.71 0.09 -2.54
C MET A 232 -2.82 -1.21 -3.33
N GLY A 233 -2.21 -1.25 -4.52
CA GLY A 233 -2.11 -2.47 -5.33
C GLY A 233 -3.46 -3.03 -5.78
N LEU A 234 -4.35 -2.17 -6.28
CA LEU A 234 -5.56 -2.61 -6.97
C LEU A 234 -5.16 -3.15 -8.36
N SER A 235 -5.39 -4.45 -8.60
CA SER A 235 -4.94 -5.16 -9.81
C SER A 235 -5.51 -4.57 -11.10
N ASP A 236 -4.72 -3.85 -11.91
CA ASP A 236 -5.05 -3.03 -13.12
C ASP A 236 -4.87 -1.52 -12.94
N TYR A 237 -4.66 -1.07 -11.70
CA TYR A 237 -4.30 0.29 -11.32
C TYR A 237 -2.90 0.37 -10.67
N TYR A 238 -1.96 -0.47 -11.13
CA TYR A 238 -0.56 -0.30 -10.75
C TYR A 238 -0.05 1.07 -11.21
N GLY A 239 0.83 1.65 -10.40
CA GLY A 239 1.29 3.02 -10.52
C GLY A 239 0.43 4.02 -9.75
N TYR A 240 -0.57 3.58 -8.97
CA TYR A 240 -1.46 4.49 -8.25
C TYR A 240 -1.66 4.08 -6.78
N THR A 241 -1.93 5.07 -5.93
CA THR A 241 -2.53 4.88 -4.59
C THR A 241 -3.71 5.81 -4.45
N PHE A 242 -4.84 5.27 -3.99
CA PHE A 242 -6.11 5.98 -3.93
C PHE A 242 -6.49 6.30 -2.50
N PHE A 243 -6.87 7.54 -2.21
CA PHE A 243 -7.26 7.98 -0.88
C PHE A 243 -8.75 8.31 -0.84
N PHE A 244 -9.52 7.53 -0.10
CA PHE A 244 -10.97 7.68 0.06
C PHE A 244 -11.32 8.18 1.45
N ASP A 245 -12.35 9.01 1.56
CA ASP A 245 -12.90 9.40 2.87
C ASP A 245 -13.91 8.38 3.43
N ASN A 246 -14.52 8.73 4.56
CA ASN A 246 -15.53 7.91 5.24
C ASN A 246 -16.86 7.74 4.47
N ASP A 247 -17.02 8.43 3.35
CA ASP A 247 -18.15 8.28 2.43
C ASP A 247 -17.78 7.53 1.14
N GLY A 248 -16.55 7.00 1.08
CA GLY A 248 -16.04 6.25 -0.07
C GLY A 248 -15.78 7.15 -1.28
N ILE A 249 -15.55 8.45 -1.07
CA ILE A 249 -15.26 9.41 -2.14
C ILE A 249 -13.76 9.57 -2.29
N LEU A 250 -13.26 9.46 -3.52
CA LEU A 250 -11.84 9.66 -3.85
C LEU A 250 -11.46 11.13 -3.60
N ARG A 251 -10.59 11.36 -2.62
CA ARG A 251 -10.10 12.68 -2.18
C ARG A 251 -8.68 12.97 -2.68
N TYR A 252 -7.90 11.95 -3.00
CA TYR A 252 -6.57 12.10 -3.59
C TYR A 252 -6.19 10.86 -4.42
N GLU A 253 -5.59 11.09 -5.58
CA GLU A 253 -4.99 10.06 -6.42
C GLU A 253 -3.50 10.35 -6.54
N MET A 254 -2.69 9.53 -5.86
CA MET A 254 -1.25 9.59 -5.89
C MET A 254 -0.70 8.78 -7.06
N LEU A 255 0.27 9.34 -7.79
CA LEU A 255 0.89 8.76 -8.97
C LEU A 255 2.29 8.26 -8.62
N LEU A 256 2.56 6.99 -8.88
CA LEU A 256 3.84 6.30 -8.67
C LEU A 256 4.60 6.11 -10.00
N ASP A 257 5.90 5.86 -9.92
CA ASP A 257 6.77 5.49 -11.05
C ASP A 257 6.43 4.12 -11.65
N GLY A 258 5.54 3.37 -11.01
CA GLY A 258 5.11 2.02 -11.38
C GLY A 258 4.79 1.22 -10.13
N TYR A 259 4.34 -0.02 -10.29
CA TYR A 259 4.09 -0.93 -9.17
C TYR A 259 3.07 -0.41 -8.13
N HIS A 260 3.05 -0.97 -6.92
CA HIS A 260 2.20 -0.50 -5.82
C HIS A 260 3.03 -0.01 -4.65
N SER A 261 2.42 0.80 -3.80
CA SER A 261 3.12 1.47 -2.69
C SER A 261 3.51 0.57 -1.53
N ASP A 262 2.96 -0.65 -1.45
CA ASP A 262 3.19 -1.70 -0.43
C ASP A 262 2.83 -1.30 1.02
N ARG A 263 3.41 -0.20 1.47
CA ARG A 263 3.20 0.45 2.76
C ARG A 263 3.50 1.95 2.63
N ILE A 264 2.87 2.74 3.49
CA ILE A 264 3.25 4.14 3.74
C ILE A 264 3.78 4.22 5.17
N LEU A 265 4.97 4.76 5.35
CA LEU A 265 5.55 5.05 6.68
C LEU A 265 5.68 6.57 6.87
N SER A 266 5.35 7.05 8.05
CA SER A 266 5.49 8.47 8.41
C SER A 266 6.92 8.78 8.87
N LEU A 267 7.47 9.91 8.40
CA LEU A 267 8.77 10.46 8.79
C LEU A 267 8.65 11.97 9.00
N GLY A 268 8.24 12.39 10.19
CA GLY A 268 8.00 13.81 10.48
C GLY A 268 6.89 14.39 9.60
N ASP A 269 7.20 15.40 8.78
CA ASP A 269 6.28 16.01 7.81
C ASP A 269 6.40 15.41 6.39
N GLN A 270 6.92 14.18 6.32
CA GLN A 270 7.16 13.42 5.10
C GLN A 270 6.55 12.03 5.23
N ILE A 271 6.35 11.40 4.08
CA ILE A 271 6.05 9.97 4.00
C ILE A 271 7.13 9.24 3.21
N LEU A 272 7.25 7.95 3.48
CA LEU A 272 7.99 6.97 2.71
C LEU A 272 7.02 6.02 2.06
N ALA A 273 7.20 5.77 0.76
CA ALA A 273 6.41 4.80 0.01
C ALA A 273 7.29 4.08 -1.01
N CYS A 274 6.94 2.83 -1.30
CA CYS A 274 7.38 2.21 -2.55
C CYS A 274 6.75 3.00 -3.72
N VAL A 275 7.55 3.35 -4.71
CA VAL A 275 7.07 4.14 -5.87
C VAL A 275 7.36 3.45 -7.19
N GLY A 276 8.14 2.38 -7.15
CA GLY A 276 8.42 1.45 -8.23
C GLY A 276 8.99 0.17 -7.61
N SER A 277 8.97 -0.95 -8.34
CA SER A 277 9.38 -2.24 -7.76
C SER A 277 10.80 -2.24 -7.17
N ASN A 278 11.69 -1.35 -7.63
CA ASN A 278 13.06 -1.20 -7.12
C ASN A 278 13.32 0.18 -6.50
N LYS A 279 12.28 0.93 -6.07
CA LYS A 279 12.43 2.30 -5.57
C LYS A 279 11.53 2.60 -4.37
N ILE A 280 12.12 3.21 -3.36
CA ILE A 280 11.41 3.87 -2.25
C ILE A 280 11.68 5.37 -2.33
N ALA A 281 10.67 6.20 -2.08
CA ALA A 281 10.83 7.66 -2.12
C ALA A 281 10.39 8.32 -0.81
N ARG A 282 11.12 9.39 -0.44
CA ARG A 282 10.69 10.37 0.58
C ARG A 282 9.90 11.46 -0.08
N ILE A 283 8.68 11.69 0.38
CA ILE A 283 7.75 12.63 -0.22
C ILE A 283 7.30 13.62 0.85
N SER A 284 7.46 14.91 0.57
CA SER A 284 7.05 16.00 1.45
C SER A 284 5.53 16.19 1.47
N ARG A 285 5.01 16.90 2.48
CA ARG A 285 3.59 17.29 2.59
C ARG A 285 3.00 18.02 1.38
N ILE A 286 3.83 18.62 0.51
CA ILE A 286 3.37 19.29 -0.71
C ILE A 286 3.50 18.42 -1.97
N GLY A 287 3.89 17.16 -1.82
CA GLY A 287 4.05 16.18 -2.90
C GLY A 287 5.43 16.16 -3.55
N GLN A 288 6.38 17.00 -3.11
CA GLN A 288 7.74 16.97 -3.64
C GLN A 288 8.45 15.68 -3.23
N VAL A 289 9.04 14.98 -4.19
CA VAL A 289 9.97 13.88 -3.92
C VAL A 289 11.31 14.50 -3.52
N LEU A 290 11.73 14.22 -2.28
CA LEU A 290 12.93 14.79 -1.66
C LEU A 290 14.16 13.91 -1.86
N GLN A 291 13.95 12.59 -1.95
CA GLN A 291 15.01 11.60 -2.08
C GLN A 291 14.42 10.30 -2.64
N VAL A 292 15.18 9.61 -3.50
CA VAL A 292 14.83 8.31 -4.06
C VAL A 292 15.92 7.30 -3.73
N TYR A 293 15.53 6.20 -3.08
CA TYR A 293 16.40 5.06 -2.79
C TYR A 293 16.24 4.03 -3.91
N ASP A 294 17.25 3.94 -4.78
CA ASP A 294 17.33 2.89 -5.81
C ASP A 294 17.90 1.61 -5.21
N LEU A 295 17.14 0.52 -5.34
CA LEU A 295 17.48 -0.77 -4.76
C LEU A 295 18.40 -1.62 -5.65
N GLY A 296 18.80 -1.08 -6.80
CA GLY A 296 19.72 -1.70 -7.75
C GLY A 296 19.16 -3.02 -8.29
N ARG A 297 19.79 -4.14 -7.90
CA ARG A 297 19.38 -5.47 -8.36
C ARG A 297 18.21 -6.06 -7.58
N PHE A 298 17.77 -5.41 -6.50
CA PHE A 298 16.69 -5.88 -5.66
C PHE A 298 15.36 -5.27 -6.11
N GLU A 299 14.34 -6.12 -6.23
CA GLU A 299 12.95 -5.70 -6.36
C GLU A 299 12.21 -6.00 -5.05
N LEU A 300 11.51 -5.02 -4.50
CA LEU A 300 10.59 -5.19 -3.39
C LEU A 300 9.50 -6.20 -3.76
N HIS A 301 9.05 -6.91 -2.74
CA HIS A 301 7.78 -7.61 -2.75
C HIS A 301 7.11 -7.45 -1.39
N HIS A 302 5.87 -6.97 -1.43
CA HIS A 302 4.93 -6.92 -0.30
C HIS A 302 5.20 -5.89 0.81
N ASP A 303 6.39 -5.85 1.41
CA ASP A 303 6.51 -5.11 2.67
C ASP A 303 7.90 -4.57 3.01
N PHE A 304 7.89 -3.45 3.73
CA PHE A 304 9.05 -2.85 4.36
C PHE A 304 8.63 -2.20 5.69
N ASN A 305 9.58 -2.01 6.61
CA ASN A 305 9.33 -1.39 7.91
C ASN A 305 10.59 -0.65 8.40
N TRP A 306 10.46 0.12 9.47
CA TRP A 306 11.61 0.72 10.14
C TRP A 306 12.54 -0.36 10.71
N GLY A 307 13.83 -0.19 10.46
CA GLY A 307 14.93 -0.92 11.11
C GLY A 307 15.57 -0.08 12.22
N PRO A 308 16.76 -0.49 12.72
CA PRO A 308 17.50 0.26 13.72
C PRO A 308 18.17 1.50 13.11
N ASP A 309 18.61 2.44 13.94
CA ASP A 309 19.57 3.50 13.59
C ASP A 309 19.29 4.28 12.28
N GLY A 310 18.02 4.48 11.92
CA GLY A 310 17.64 5.20 10.71
C GLY A 310 17.70 4.35 9.43
N GLU A 311 17.57 3.04 9.55
CA GLU A 311 17.47 2.09 8.44
C GLU A 311 16.01 1.73 8.12
N LEU A 312 15.75 1.24 6.92
CA LEU A 312 14.57 0.42 6.60
C LEU A 312 14.98 -1.03 6.40
N VAL A 313 14.17 -1.96 6.92
CA VAL A 313 14.22 -3.37 6.51
C VAL A 313 13.12 -3.64 5.50
N ALA A 314 13.42 -4.37 4.44
CA ALA A 314 12.48 -4.63 3.36
C ALA A 314 12.58 -6.07 2.84
N LEU A 315 11.43 -6.62 2.45
CA LEU A 315 11.36 -7.88 1.74
C LEU A 315 11.67 -7.64 0.26
N ALA A 316 12.62 -8.40 -0.28
CA ALA A 316 13.10 -8.21 -1.63
C ALA A 316 13.42 -9.53 -2.36
N THR A 317 13.43 -9.43 -3.68
CA THR A 317 13.90 -10.46 -4.60
C THR A 317 15.11 -9.92 -5.34
N ASN A 318 16.25 -10.61 -5.25
CA ASN A 318 17.38 -10.35 -6.12
C ASN A 318 17.05 -10.82 -7.54
N THR A 319 17.00 -9.88 -8.50
CA THR A 319 16.70 -10.13 -9.92
C THR A 319 17.72 -11.03 -10.62
N GLU A 320 18.88 -11.25 -10.01
CA GLU A 320 19.92 -12.18 -10.49
C GLU A 320 19.77 -13.60 -9.91
N SER A 321 18.86 -13.83 -8.96
CA SER A 321 18.60 -15.13 -8.33
C SER A 321 17.61 -15.99 -9.13
N GLU A 322 17.60 -17.30 -8.88
CA GLU A 322 16.54 -18.20 -9.36
C GLU A 322 15.35 -18.30 -8.40
N THR A 323 15.55 -17.90 -7.14
CA THR A 323 14.51 -17.85 -6.10
C THR A 323 13.87 -16.47 -6.05
N VAL A 324 12.62 -16.44 -5.59
CA VAL A 324 11.86 -15.21 -5.43
C VAL A 324 11.21 -15.18 -4.06
N GLU A 325 10.94 -13.97 -3.60
CA GLU A 325 10.16 -13.68 -2.40
C GLU A 325 10.71 -14.26 -1.08
N ASP A 326 12.05 -14.36 -0.98
CA ASP A 326 12.74 -15.09 0.07
C ASP A 326 13.99 -14.37 0.61
N GLN A 327 14.06 -13.04 0.50
CA GLN A 327 15.19 -12.26 1.01
C GLN A 327 14.76 -11.04 1.83
N LEU A 328 15.61 -10.68 2.79
CA LEU A 328 15.50 -9.47 3.60
C LEU A 328 16.70 -8.57 3.31
N ILE A 329 16.43 -7.30 3.02
CA ILE A 329 17.45 -6.26 2.81
C ILE A 329 17.31 -5.14 3.84
N ALA A 330 18.42 -4.46 4.06
CA ALA A 330 18.58 -3.21 4.79
C ALA A 330 18.77 -2.06 3.80
N ILE A 331 18.22 -0.89 4.11
CA ILE A 331 18.39 0.34 3.34
C ILE A 331 18.77 1.45 4.31
N ASP A 332 20.01 1.93 4.23
CA ASP A 332 20.50 3.07 5.02
C ASP A 332 19.88 4.37 4.48
N MET A 333 19.15 5.10 5.33
CA MET A 333 18.37 6.25 4.87
C MET A 333 19.20 7.53 4.67
N ASP A 334 20.44 7.56 5.18
CA ASP A 334 21.33 8.70 4.99
C ASP A 334 22.10 8.59 3.67
N THR A 335 22.49 7.38 3.28
CA THR A 335 23.38 7.10 2.15
C THR A 335 22.70 6.42 0.98
N GLY A 336 21.57 5.73 1.22
CA GLY A 336 20.92 4.86 0.25
C GLY A 336 21.65 3.54 -0.01
N GLU A 337 22.61 3.16 0.83
CA GLU A 337 23.28 1.86 0.72
C GLU A 337 22.30 0.72 1.00
N VAL A 338 22.30 -0.30 0.12
CA VAL A 338 21.44 -1.48 0.22
C VAL A 338 22.26 -2.71 0.56
N THR A 339 21.93 -3.35 1.66
CA THR A 339 22.64 -4.53 2.18
C THR A 339 21.70 -5.73 2.26
N LEU A 340 22.17 -6.92 1.87
CA LEU A 340 21.44 -8.15 2.10
C LEU A 340 21.62 -8.58 3.56
N LEU A 341 20.52 -8.64 4.32
CA LEU A 341 20.52 -9.10 5.71
C LEU A 341 20.33 -10.62 5.78
N VAL A 342 19.29 -11.14 5.12
CA VAL A 342 18.95 -12.57 5.18
C VAL A 342 18.65 -13.09 3.78
N ASP A 343 19.36 -14.16 3.39
CA ASP A 343 18.98 -15.04 2.30
C ASP A 343 18.34 -16.29 2.90
N PHE A 344 17.01 -16.40 2.82
CA PHE A 344 16.31 -17.52 3.46
C PHE A 344 16.62 -18.85 2.79
N SER A 345 17.01 -18.86 1.51
CA SER A 345 17.39 -20.09 0.81
C SER A 345 18.68 -20.68 1.40
N ALA A 346 19.59 -19.82 1.87
CA ALA A 346 20.79 -20.23 2.59
C ALA A 346 20.49 -20.59 4.04
N LEU A 347 19.72 -19.75 4.75
CA LEU A 347 19.35 -19.96 6.16
C LEU A 347 18.56 -21.26 6.36
N MET A 348 17.65 -21.58 5.43
CA MET A 348 16.75 -22.73 5.51
C MET A 348 17.09 -23.83 4.48
N ASN A 349 18.36 -23.93 4.08
CA ASN A 349 18.78 -24.76 2.95
C ASN A 349 18.26 -26.21 3.02
N ASP A 350 18.31 -26.84 4.19
CA ASP A 350 17.87 -28.23 4.37
C ASP A 350 16.38 -28.44 4.01
N TYR A 351 15.52 -27.45 4.22
CA TYR A 351 14.13 -27.49 3.77
C TYR A 351 14.03 -27.02 2.31
N PHE A 352 14.71 -25.93 1.94
CA PHE A 352 14.69 -25.39 0.58
C PHE A 352 14.99 -26.45 -0.49
N VAL A 353 16.01 -27.30 -0.30
CA VAL A 353 16.38 -28.34 -1.28
C VAL A 353 15.34 -29.46 -1.44
N THR A 354 14.32 -29.51 -0.57
CA THR A 354 13.18 -30.42 -0.68
C THR A 354 12.03 -29.85 -1.50
N THR A 355 12.11 -28.56 -1.83
CA THR A 355 11.11 -27.85 -2.63
C THR A 355 11.44 -27.89 -4.13
N GLU A 356 10.54 -27.40 -4.95
CA GLU A 356 10.67 -27.36 -6.40
C GLU A 356 10.02 -26.11 -6.99
N LYS A 357 10.36 -25.81 -8.25
CA LYS A 357 9.74 -24.71 -8.99
C LYS A 357 8.24 -24.92 -9.13
N VAL A 358 7.48 -23.83 -9.03
CA VAL A 358 6.03 -23.82 -9.19
C VAL A 358 5.66 -24.45 -10.54
N SER A 359 4.78 -25.45 -10.50
CA SER A 359 4.31 -26.12 -11.72
C SER A 359 3.18 -25.35 -12.40
N ALA A 360 3.07 -25.49 -13.73
CA ALA A 360 2.02 -24.88 -14.54
C ALA A 360 0.60 -25.41 -14.26
N ASN A 361 0.46 -26.45 -13.44
CA ASN A 361 -0.83 -27.00 -12.98
C ASN A 361 -1.07 -26.79 -11.47
N SER A 362 -0.26 -25.96 -10.81
CA SER A 362 -0.41 -25.63 -9.40
C SER A 362 -1.51 -24.56 -9.17
N SER A 363 -1.89 -24.34 -7.91
CA SER A 363 -2.83 -23.27 -7.52
C SER A 363 -2.31 -21.88 -7.90
N PHE A 364 -0.98 -21.68 -7.84
CA PHE A 364 -0.29 -20.45 -8.20
C PHE A 364 0.36 -20.54 -9.60
N PHE A 365 -0.33 -21.13 -10.58
CA PHE A 365 0.23 -21.40 -11.92
C PHE A 365 0.80 -20.17 -12.66
N TRP A 366 0.39 -18.96 -12.29
CA TRP A 366 0.94 -17.71 -12.84
C TRP A 366 2.40 -17.50 -12.46
N GLN A 367 2.86 -18.11 -11.38
CA GLN A 367 4.26 -18.14 -10.96
C GLN A 367 5.05 -19.32 -11.56
N ALA A 368 4.48 -20.09 -12.49
CA ALA A 368 5.11 -21.32 -12.96
C ALA A 368 6.56 -21.12 -13.46
N GLY A 369 7.47 -21.93 -12.95
CA GLY A 369 8.91 -21.87 -13.25
C GLY A 369 9.73 -20.95 -12.33
N LEU A 370 9.08 -20.18 -11.44
CA LEU A 370 9.75 -19.49 -10.33
C LEU A 370 9.90 -20.45 -9.14
N TRP A 371 10.88 -20.17 -8.30
CA TRP A 371 11.11 -20.89 -7.05
C TRP A 371 10.60 -20.05 -5.88
N ASP A 372 9.27 -20.00 -5.71
CA ASP A 372 8.57 -19.24 -4.67
C ASP A 372 8.17 -20.16 -3.50
N TRP A 373 9.16 -20.53 -2.68
CA TRP A 373 9.03 -21.62 -1.70
C TRP A 373 8.67 -21.15 -0.28
N LEU A 374 8.80 -19.85 -0.01
CA LEU A 374 8.30 -19.20 1.21
C LEU A 374 7.20 -18.18 0.93
N HIS A 375 7.32 -17.38 -0.13
CA HIS A 375 6.41 -16.26 -0.40
C HIS A 375 6.28 -15.35 0.83
N LEU A 376 7.36 -14.65 1.19
CA LEU A 376 7.35 -13.75 2.34
C LEU A 376 6.52 -12.50 2.03
N ASN A 377 5.52 -12.19 2.86
CA ASN A 377 4.51 -11.16 2.56
C ASN A 377 4.33 -10.06 3.62
N SER A 378 5.04 -10.15 4.73
CA SER A 378 5.09 -9.09 5.75
C SER A 378 6.36 -9.22 6.59
N VAL A 379 6.84 -8.08 7.11
CA VAL A 379 8.03 -7.99 7.96
C VAL A 379 7.80 -7.01 9.12
N GLN A 380 8.24 -7.40 10.31
CA GLN A 380 8.31 -6.55 11.50
C GLN A 380 9.71 -6.65 12.08
N TYR A 381 10.39 -5.51 12.28
CA TYR A 381 11.67 -5.47 12.98
C TYR A 381 11.46 -5.32 14.48
N LEU A 382 12.26 -6.05 15.26
CA LEU A 382 12.27 -6.05 16.72
C LEU A 382 13.66 -5.61 17.19
N GLU A 383 13.77 -4.34 17.57
CA GLU A 383 15.04 -3.66 17.86
C GLU A 383 15.81 -4.28 19.03
N GLU A 384 15.13 -4.66 20.12
CA GLU A 384 15.79 -5.16 21.33
C GLU A 384 16.58 -6.47 21.12
N GLU A 385 16.19 -7.28 20.14
CA GLU A 385 16.75 -8.61 19.88
C GLU A 385 17.48 -8.70 18.54
N ASP A 386 17.62 -7.59 17.82
CA ASP A 386 18.03 -7.57 16.41
C ASP A 386 17.33 -8.65 15.58
N ALA A 387 16.00 -8.64 15.60
CA ALA A 387 15.20 -9.72 15.04
C ALA A 387 14.17 -9.21 14.04
N VAL A 388 13.72 -10.10 13.16
CA VAL A 388 12.52 -9.89 12.35
C VAL A 388 11.51 -10.99 12.59
N VAL A 389 10.23 -10.62 12.51
CA VAL A 389 9.12 -11.55 12.33
C VAL A 389 8.63 -11.41 10.90
N VAL A 390 8.64 -12.52 10.15
CA VAL A 390 8.19 -12.58 8.77
C VAL A 390 7.05 -13.59 8.60
N SER A 391 6.18 -13.34 7.63
CA SER A 391 5.07 -14.23 7.29
C SER A 391 5.33 -14.94 5.97
N SER A 392 5.36 -16.28 5.99
CA SER A 392 5.44 -17.13 4.80
C SER A 392 4.05 -17.66 4.46
N ARG A 393 3.54 -17.27 3.28
CA ARG A 393 2.27 -17.78 2.76
C ARG A 393 2.38 -19.25 2.36
N GLU A 394 3.41 -19.60 1.60
CA GLU A 394 3.57 -20.93 0.97
C GLU A 394 3.72 -22.07 1.99
N SER A 395 4.28 -21.76 3.17
CA SER A 395 4.38 -22.70 4.30
C SER A 395 3.31 -22.47 5.38
N SER A 396 2.45 -21.46 5.24
CA SER A 396 1.48 -21.04 6.27
C SER A 396 2.11 -20.87 7.66
N THR A 397 3.32 -20.30 7.69
CA THR A 397 4.15 -20.21 8.90
C THR A 397 4.61 -18.78 9.13
N ILE A 398 4.54 -18.34 10.38
CA ILE A 398 5.17 -17.11 10.86
C ILE A 398 6.52 -17.48 11.44
N ILE A 399 7.58 -16.79 11.04
CA ILE A 399 8.97 -17.15 11.38
C ILE A 399 9.62 -15.95 12.07
N LYS A 400 10.24 -16.16 13.24
CA LYS A 400 11.16 -15.18 13.84
C LYS A 400 12.60 -15.56 13.52
N VAL A 401 13.37 -14.59 13.06
CA VAL A 401 14.81 -14.70 12.79
C VAL A 401 15.54 -13.65 13.63
N LYS A 402 16.55 -14.06 14.39
CA LYS A 402 17.40 -13.20 15.23
C LYS A 402 18.76 -12.93 14.60
N ASN A 403 19.43 -11.89 15.09
CA ASN A 403 20.77 -11.45 14.68
C ASN A 403 20.84 -11.16 13.18
N VAL A 404 19.85 -10.47 12.64
CA VAL A 404 19.72 -10.26 11.19
C VAL A 404 20.84 -9.39 10.60
N HIS A 405 21.55 -8.61 11.43
CA HIS A 405 22.71 -7.82 11.01
C HIS A 405 24.06 -8.53 11.24
N GLU A 406 24.06 -9.74 11.82
CA GLU A 406 25.28 -10.51 12.09
C GLU A 406 25.22 -11.91 11.45
N GLU A 407 24.79 -12.91 12.21
CA GLU A 407 24.63 -14.30 11.77
C GLU A 407 23.16 -14.71 11.99
N PRO A 408 22.31 -14.54 10.96
CA PRO A 408 20.88 -14.80 11.08
C PRO A 408 20.60 -16.24 11.52
N ALA A 409 19.70 -16.40 12.48
CA ALA A 409 19.27 -17.70 12.99
C ALA A 409 17.76 -17.72 13.26
N ILE A 410 17.10 -18.82 12.91
CA ILE A 410 15.69 -19.02 13.26
C ILE A 410 15.58 -19.17 14.77
N ASP A 411 14.68 -18.40 15.37
CA ASP A 411 14.36 -18.49 16.78
C ASP A 411 13.15 -19.39 17.02
N TRP A 412 12.03 -19.08 16.35
CA TRP A 412 10.82 -19.87 16.42
C TRP A 412 9.95 -19.78 15.16
N MET A 413 9.00 -20.72 15.06
CA MET A 413 7.99 -20.83 14.02
C MET A 413 6.59 -21.01 14.65
N ILE A 414 5.58 -20.34 14.09
CA ILE A 414 4.16 -20.48 14.48
C ILE A 414 3.35 -20.87 13.26
N GLY A 415 2.58 -21.96 13.37
CA GLY A 415 1.73 -22.52 12.31
C GLY A 415 1.31 -23.95 12.64
N ASP A 416 0.89 -24.72 11.64
CA ASP A 416 0.70 -26.16 11.78
C ASP A 416 2.06 -26.88 11.86
N GLU A 417 2.40 -27.40 13.04
CA GLU A 417 3.68 -28.09 13.28
C GLU A 417 3.88 -29.32 12.37
N ALA A 418 2.79 -29.94 11.90
CA ALA A 418 2.83 -31.10 11.02
C ALA A 418 3.51 -30.78 9.67
N PHE A 419 3.50 -29.52 9.23
CA PHE A 419 4.18 -29.09 8.01
C PHE A 419 5.69 -29.32 8.07
N TRP A 420 6.28 -29.09 9.25
CA TRP A 420 7.71 -29.11 9.47
C TRP A 420 8.24 -30.52 9.79
N GLU A 421 7.37 -31.51 9.99
CA GLU A 421 7.79 -32.90 10.24
C GLU A 421 8.67 -33.48 9.12
N GLY A 422 9.83 -34.01 9.52
CA GLY A 422 10.86 -34.59 8.66
C GLY A 422 11.68 -33.56 7.87
N THR A 423 11.57 -32.26 8.14
CA THR A 423 12.27 -31.19 7.41
C THR A 423 13.59 -30.75 8.07
N GLY A 424 13.80 -31.08 9.35
CA GLY A 424 14.92 -30.58 10.15
C GLY A 424 14.66 -29.24 10.87
N TYR A 425 13.47 -28.66 10.71
CA TYR A 425 13.05 -27.40 11.34
C TYR A 425 11.96 -27.56 12.40
N GLU A 426 11.55 -28.80 12.71
CA GLU A 426 10.49 -29.15 13.69
C GLU A 426 10.75 -28.54 15.06
N GLN A 427 12.02 -28.44 15.45
CA GLN A 427 12.46 -27.94 16.74
C GLN A 427 12.16 -26.45 16.98
N TYR A 428 11.86 -25.70 15.92
CA TYR A 428 11.51 -24.28 16.01
C TYR A 428 10.00 -24.05 16.20
N SER A 429 9.16 -25.07 15.98
CA SER A 429 7.71 -24.94 16.14
C SER A 429 7.33 -24.67 17.59
N LEU A 430 6.67 -23.53 17.85
CA LEU A 430 6.06 -23.25 19.14
C LEU A 430 4.87 -24.18 19.37
N THR A 431 4.67 -24.56 20.64
CA THR A 431 3.56 -25.43 21.02
C THR A 431 2.24 -24.66 21.03
N LYS A 432 1.27 -25.13 20.24
CA LYS A 432 -0.09 -24.56 20.23
C LYS A 432 -0.88 -24.92 21.48
N GLU A 433 -1.34 -23.91 22.22
CA GLU A 433 -2.19 -24.07 23.39
C GLU A 433 -3.66 -23.77 23.05
N GLY A 434 -4.52 -24.77 23.23
CA GLY A 434 -5.96 -24.66 23.02
C GLY A 434 -6.46 -25.30 21.73
N ASP A 435 -7.78 -25.43 21.65
CA ASP A 435 -8.49 -26.07 20.55
C ASP A 435 -8.99 -25.00 19.56
N PHE A 436 -8.15 -24.70 18.58
CA PHE A 436 -8.43 -23.78 17.47
C PHE A 436 -7.64 -24.20 16.23
N THR A 437 -8.11 -23.79 15.06
CA THR A 437 -7.42 -23.98 13.77
C THR A 437 -6.31 -22.93 13.63
N PRO A 438 -5.04 -23.33 13.42
CA PRO A 438 -3.97 -22.38 13.16
C PRO A 438 -4.20 -21.67 11.81
N GLN A 439 -3.48 -20.58 11.60
CA GLN A 439 -3.57 -19.77 10.40
C GLN A 439 -3.11 -20.51 9.14
N TYR A 440 -3.70 -20.18 7.99
CA TYR A 440 -3.32 -20.71 6.68
C TYR A 440 -3.28 -19.60 5.62
N GLY A 441 -2.11 -19.44 5.00
CA GLY A 441 -1.87 -18.45 3.94
C GLY A 441 -1.89 -16.99 4.41
N GLN A 442 -1.65 -16.74 5.70
CA GLN A 442 -1.82 -15.46 6.40
C GLN A 442 -0.99 -14.30 5.82
N HIS A 443 -1.48 -13.07 6.02
CA HIS A 443 -0.85 -11.81 5.60
C HIS A 443 -0.84 -10.74 6.72
N ASP A 444 -0.01 -9.72 6.54
CA ASP A 444 0.11 -8.52 7.39
C ASP A 444 0.32 -8.84 8.88
N VAL A 445 1.29 -9.73 9.17
CA VAL A 445 1.64 -10.08 10.54
C VAL A 445 2.29 -8.87 11.22
N THR A 446 1.71 -8.44 12.34
CA THR A 446 2.15 -7.31 13.15
C THR A 446 2.38 -7.75 14.59
N VAL A 447 3.54 -7.38 15.16
CA VAL A 447 3.84 -7.58 16.58
C VAL A 447 3.22 -6.43 17.38
N ILE A 448 2.50 -6.74 18.45
CA ILE A 448 1.83 -5.76 19.31
C ILE A 448 2.26 -6.03 20.75
N TYR A 449 2.99 -5.06 21.30
CA TYR A 449 3.36 -5.05 22.71
C TYR A 449 2.24 -4.48 23.58
N ASP A 450 2.11 -5.02 24.78
CA ASP A 450 1.15 -4.59 25.79
C ASP A 450 1.85 -4.61 27.15
N ASP A 451 1.97 -3.44 27.79
CA ASP A 451 2.65 -3.26 29.09
C ASP A 451 2.04 -4.10 30.23
N SER A 452 0.83 -4.64 30.05
CA SER A 452 0.20 -5.54 31.01
C SER A 452 0.68 -6.99 30.91
N LEU A 453 1.36 -7.36 29.83
CA LEU A 453 1.94 -8.67 29.63
C LEU A 453 3.30 -8.81 30.34
N PRO A 454 3.65 -10.01 30.83
CA PRO A 454 5.00 -10.31 31.28
C PRO A 454 6.05 -10.14 30.18
N GLU A 455 7.29 -9.88 30.57
CA GLU A 455 8.45 -9.91 29.67
C GLU A 455 8.52 -11.26 28.91
N GLY A 456 8.78 -11.21 27.60
CA GLY A 456 8.75 -12.37 26.70
C GLY A 456 7.34 -12.77 26.22
N GLN A 457 6.31 -11.96 26.49
CA GLN A 457 4.99 -12.10 25.90
C GLN A 457 4.57 -10.88 25.09
N TYR A 458 3.94 -11.12 23.95
CA TYR A 458 3.37 -10.10 23.07
C TYR A 458 2.26 -10.73 22.21
N TYR A 459 1.48 -9.88 21.56
CA TYR A 459 0.49 -10.35 20.59
C TYR A 459 1.04 -10.33 19.17
N LEU A 460 0.62 -11.30 18.36
CA LEU A 460 0.72 -11.25 16.89
C LEU A 460 -0.68 -11.02 16.33
N ARG A 461 -0.89 -9.90 15.65
CA ARG A 461 -2.09 -9.64 14.83
C ARG A 461 -1.80 -10.05 13.40
N MET A 462 -2.77 -10.66 12.72
CA MET A 462 -2.67 -11.00 11.31
C MET A 462 -4.05 -11.05 10.64
N PHE A 463 -4.05 -10.95 9.32
CA PHE A 463 -5.15 -11.44 8.50
C PHE A 463 -4.90 -12.92 8.20
N ASP A 464 -5.67 -13.82 8.81
CA ASP A 464 -5.67 -15.23 8.47
C ASP A 464 -6.58 -15.43 7.25
N ASN A 465 -5.97 -15.64 6.09
CA ASN A 465 -6.68 -15.92 4.85
C ASN A 465 -7.52 -17.21 4.96
N ASN A 466 -7.16 -18.11 5.89
CA ASN A 466 -7.79 -19.41 6.07
C ASN A 466 -7.80 -20.22 4.76
N TYR A 467 -6.69 -20.13 4.02
CA TYR A 467 -6.51 -20.74 2.70
C TYR A 467 -5.23 -21.56 2.64
N TRP A 468 -5.39 -22.86 2.37
CA TRP A 468 -4.26 -23.75 2.13
C TRP A 468 -3.99 -23.93 0.64
N ALA A 469 -2.78 -23.57 0.22
CA ALA A 469 -2.18 -24.03 -1.02
C ALA A 469 -0.66 -24.10 -0.86
N ASN A 470 -0.07 -25.17 -1.39
CA ASN A 470 1.37 -25.32 -1.53
C ASN A 470 1.67 -25.77 -2.96
N SER A 471 2.51 -25.01 -3.65
CA SER A 471 2.86 -25.19 -5.06
C SER A 471 4.31 -25.60 -5.28
N THR A 472 5.09 -25.74 -4.21
CA THR A 472 6.54 -26.01 -4.25
C THR A 472 6.97 -27.31 -3.54
N ARG A 473 6.05 -28.08 -2.94
CA ARG A 473 6.36 -29.37 -2.30
C ARG A 473 5.38 -30.46 -2.75
N THR A 474 5.58 -31.02 -3.94
CA THR A 474 4.74 -32.13 -4.41
C THR A 474 4.79 -33.33 -3.46
N GLY A 475 3.60 -33.82 -3.09
CA GLY A 475 3.44 -35.03 -2.28
C GLY A 475 3.25 -34.78 -0.79
N TYR A 476 3.39 -33.54 -0.32
CA TYR A 476 2.86 -33.13 0.98
C TYR A 476 1.35 -32.88 0.87
N THR A 477 0.56 -33.46 1.77
CA THR A 477 -0.89 -33.27 1.81
C THR A 477 -1.33 -33.25 3.27
N PRO A 478 -1.60 -32.06 3.84
CA PRO A 478 -1.98 -31.96 5.24
C PRO A 478 -3.39 -32.50 5.47
N SER A 479 -3.69 -32.85 6.72
CA SER A 479 -5.05 -33.14 7.16
C SER A 479 -5.69 -31.83 7.62
N LEU A 480 -6.50 -31.22 6.76
CA LEU A 480 -7.11 -29.92 7.04
C LEU A 480 -8.51 -30.07 7.67
N PRO A 481 -8.90 -29.19 8.60
CA PRO A 481 -10.29 -29.02 8.99
C PRO A 481 -11.17 -28.61 7.79
N ASP A 482 -12.44 -29.00 7.79
CA ASP A 482 -13.42 -28.64 6.75
C ASP A 482 -13.63 -27.12 6.63
N SER A 483 -13.24 -26.35 7.65
CA SER A 483 -13.32 -24.89 7.66
C SER A 483 -12.21 -24.20 6.86
N VAL A 484 -11.17 -24.92 6.42
CA VAL A 484 -10.03 -24.35 5.69
C VAL A 484 -10.31 -24.35 4.19
N GLY A 485 -10.25 -23.18 3.58
CA GLY A 485 -10.41 -22.99 2.14
C GLY A 485 -9.28 -23.64 1.34
N GLN A 486 -9.61 -24.17 0.18
CA GLN A 486 -8.67 -24.80 -0.77
C GLN A 486 -8.86 -24.31 -2.20
N ALA A 487 -9.80 -23.39 -2.43
CA ALA A 487 -9.99 -22.67 -3.68
C ALA A 487 -9.79 -21.15 -3.51
N LEU A 488 -9.46 -20.48 -4.62
CA LEU A 488 -9.29 -19.02 -4.65
C LEU A 488 -10.57 -18.28 -4.24
N THR A 489 -11.72 -18.86 -4.54
CA THR A 489 -13.04 -18.39 -4.12
C THR A 489 -13.79 -19.55 -3.49
N GLU A 490 -14.44 -19.32 -2.37
CA GLU A 490 -15.24 -20.30 -1.65
C GLU A 490 -16.69 -19.81 -1.50
N ASP A 491 -17.57 -20.68 -1.02
CA ASP A 491 -18.91 -20.24 -0.60
C ASP A 491 -18.88 -19.59 0.80
N ALA A 492 -20.02 -19.00 1.19
CA ALA A 492 -20.12 -18.21 2.42
C ALA A 492 -19.94 -19.01 3.73
N SER A 493 -19.78 -20.34 3.67
CA SER A 493 -19.44 -21.14 4.85
C SER A 493 -17.95 -21.11 5.21
N ILE A 494 -17.10 -20.70 4.28
CA ILE A 494 -15.67 -20.45 4.51
C ILE A 494 -15.48 -18.94 4.61
N VAL A 495 -14.79 -18.51 5.65
CA VAL A 495 -14.49 -17.11 5.95
C VAL A 495 -13.00 -16.97 6.24
N SER A 496 -12.49 -15.75 6.12
CA SER A 496 -11.16 -15.40 6.64
C SER A 496 -11.32 -14.78 8.02
N HIS A 497 -10.23 -14.60 8.75
CA HIS A 497 -10.27 -14.08 10.11
C HIS A 497 -9.24 -12.99 10.33
N VAL A 498 -9.51 -12.10 11.28
CA VAL A 498 -8.45 -11.35 11.96
C VAL A 498 -8.11 -12.12 13.23
N TYR A 499 -6.86 -12.57 13.33
CA TYR A 499 -6.37 -13.35 14.47
C TYR A 499 -5.42 -12.54 15.34
N TYR A 500 -5.56 -12.73 16.65
CA TYR A 500 -4.58 -12.35 17.65
C TYR A 500 -4.07 -13.59 18.36
N TYR A 501 -2.79 -13.87 18.20
CA TYR A 501 -2.11 -14.87 19.01
C TYR A 501 -1.40 -14.20 20.17
N LEU A 502 -1.53 -14.74 21.39
CA LEU A 502 -0.59 -14.44 22.45
C LEU A 502 0.58 -15.41 22.31
N VAL A 503 1.78 -14.87 22.13
CA VAL A 503 3.04 -15.62 22.11
C VAL A 503 3.68 -15.54 23.48
N ASP A 504 4.19 -16.67 23.97
CA ASP A 504 5.03 -16.74 25.17
C ASP A 504 6.34 -17.43 24.81
N GLU A 505 7.39 -16.63 24.62
CA GLU A 505 8.71 -17.13 24.22
C GLU A 505 9.40 -17.91 25.35
N ASN A 506 9.11 -17.58 26.60
CA ASN A 506 9.67 -18.28 27.76
C ASN A 506 9.10 -19.69 27.90
N ALA A 507 7.81 -19.85 27.60
CA ALA A 507 7.13 -21.14 27.59
C ALA A 507 7.33 -21.91 26.27
N GLY A 508 7.67 -21.21 25.19
CA GLY A 508 7.72 -21.79 23.84
C GLY A 508 6.33 -22.13 23.30
N THR A 509 5.32 -21.29 23.60
CA THR A 509 3.92 -21.55 23.28
C THR A 509 3.25 -20.38 22.56
N PHE A 510 2.14 -20.67 21.88
CA PHE A 510 1.22 -19.66 21.39
C PHE A 510 -0.22 -20.12 21.56
N ARG A 511 -1.15 -19.18 21.73
CA ARG A 511 -2.59 -19.44 21.81
C ARG A 511 -3.40 -18.37 21.10
N LEU A 512 -4.56 -18.74 20.57
CA LEU A 512 -5.54 -17.76 20.10
C LEU A 512 -6.07 -16.95 21.29
N ALA A 513 -5.77 -15.65 21.31
CA ALA A 513 -6.21 -14.72 22.34
C ALA A 513 -7.56 -14.10 21.96
N TRP A 514 -7.74 -13.75 20.69
CA TRP A 514 -8.95 -13.12 20.17
C TRP A 514 -9.05 -13.26 18.65
N SER A 515 -10.27 -13.24 18.11
CA SER A 515 -10.53 -13.24 16.67
C SER A 515 -11.91 -12.71 16.32
N PHE A 516 -12.08 -12.32 15.07
CA PHE A 516 -13.38 -12.10 14.43
C PHE A 516 -13.33 -12.45 12.95
N ASP A 517 -14.50 -12.76 12.39
CA ASP A 517 -14.65 -13.23 11.01
C ASP A 517 -14.78 -12.05 10.04
N VAL A 518 -14.21 -12.22 8.86
CA VAL A 518 -14.25 -11.25 7.76
C VAL A 518 -14.48 -11.98 6.43
N PRO A 519 -14.91 -11.27 5.36
CA PRO A 519 -15.15 -11.90 4.06
C PRO A 519 -13.93 -12.70 3.58
N TYR A 520 -14.16 -13.93 3.12
CA TYR A 520 -13.09 -14.82 2.66
C TYR A 520 -12.24 -14.19 1.56
N SER A 521 -10.94 -14.13 1.80
CA SER A 521 -9.94 -13.74 0.82
C SER A 521 -8.79 -14.74 0.86
N SER A 522 -8.66 -15.55 -0.18
CA SER A 522 -7.64 -16.61 -0.25
C SER A 522 -6.21 -16.08 -0.32
N VAL A 523 -6.03 -14.86 -0.80
CA VAL A 523 -4.72 -14.25 -1.06
C VAL A 523 -4.73 -12.77 -0.71
N VAL A 524 -3.55 -12.16 -0.59
CA VAL A 524 -3.35 -10.73 -0.24
C VAL A 524 -4.07 -10.38 1.08
N SER A 525 -4.57 -9.14 1.23
CA SER A 525 -5.29 -8.66 2.42
C SER A 525 -4.41 -8.13 3.55
N ASN A 526 -5.05 -7.36 4.43
CA ASN A 526 -4.45 -6.84 5.65
C ASN A 526 -5.53 -6.58 6.71
N ALA A 527 -5.07 -6.45 7.95
CA ALA A 527 -5.89 -5.99 9.06
C ALA A 527 -5.05 -5.00 9.87
N GLN A 528 -5.52 -3.77 10.02
CA GLN A 528 -4.87 -2.70 10.76
C GLN A 528 -5.70 -2.37 12.01
N LEU A 529 -5.05 -2.29 13.18
CA LEU A 529 -5.62 -1.69 14.38
C LEU A 529 -5.33 -0.20 14.39
N LEU A 530 -6.37 0.63 14.54
CA LEU A 530 -6.24 2.09 14.61
C LEU A 530 -6.14 2.57 16.07
N GLU A 531 -5.57 3.77 16.24
CA GLU A 531 -5.68 4.51 17.48
C GLU A 531 -7.16 4.80 17.77
N GLY A 532 -7.65 4.34 18.92
CA GLY A 532 -9.08 4.36 19.27
C GLY A 532 -9.77 2.98 19.26
N GLY A 533 -9.11 1.96 18.71
CA GLY A 533 -9.53 0.56 18.84
C GLY A 533 -10.37 0.00 17.69
N ASN A 534 -10.69 0.80 16.67
CA ASN A 534 -11.32 0.32 15.44
C ASN A 534 -10.30 -0.46 14.59
N TYR A 535 -10.82 -1.32 13.71
CA TYR A 535 -10.03 -2.10 12.76
C TYR A 535 -10.36 -1.69 11.34
N VAL A 536 -9.34 -1.55 10.50
CA VAL A 536 -9.51 -1.47 9.04
C VAL A 536 -9.05 -2.78 8.43
N VAL A 537 -9.94 -3.45 7.72
CA VAL A 537 -9.68 -4.76 7.13
C VAL A 537 -9.98 -4.74 5.65
N ASN A 538 -9.04 -5.20 4.83
CA ASN A 538 -9.22 -5.41 3.40
C ASN A 538 -9.35 -6.91 3.11
N SER A 539 -10.42 -7.32 2.46
CA SER A 539 -10.55 -8.65 1.84
C SER A 539 -10.34 -8.49 0.33
N GLY A 540 -9.14 -8.82 -0.14
CA GLY A 540 -8.64 -8.44 -1.46
C GLY A 540 -9.32 -9.15 -2.63
N VAL A 541 -9.56 -10.46 -2.51
CA VAL A 541 -10.25 -11.25 -3.55
C VAL A 541 -11.71 -10.83 -3.74
N PRO A 542 -12.52 -10.62 -2.68
CA PRO A 542 -13.87 -10.06 -2.84
C PRO A 542 -13.87 -8.55 -3.16
N GLN A 543 -12.71 -7.89 -3.15
CA GLN A 543 -12.51 -6.49 -3.49
C GLN A 543 -13.27 -5.51 -2.56
N VAL A 544 -13.29 -5.83 -1.28
CA VAL A 544 -13.96 -5.02 -0.25
C VAL A 544 -13.00 -4.67 0.88
N TYR A 545 -13.15 -3.47 1.42
CA TYR A 545 -12.55 -3.12 2.70
C TYR A 545 -13.62 -2.55 3.63
N GLY A 546 -13.43 -2.70 4.93
CA GLY A 546 -14.36 -2.19 5.92
C GLY A 546 -13.67 -1.71 7.18
N GLU A 547 -14.38 -0.86 7.91
CA GLU A 547 -14.02 -0.49 9.27
C GLU A 547 -14.91 -1.25 10.26
N TYR A 548 -14.30 -1.80 11.30
CA TYR A 548 -14.94 -2.62 12.33
C TYR A 548 -14.67 -2.01 13.70
N ASP A 549 -15.61 -2.17 14.62
CA ASP A 549 -15.42 -1.73 16.00
C ASP A 549 -14.43 -2.62 16.76
N SER A 550 -14.10 -2.23 17.99
CA SER A 550 -13.15 -2.97 18.85
C SER A 550 -13.59 -4.41 19.19
N ALA A 551 -14.85 -4.77 18.94
CA ALA A 551 -15.38 -6.12 19.13
C ALA A 551 -15.45 -6.92 17.81
N GLY A 552 -15.00 -6.35 16.69
CA GLY A 552 -14.97 -7.00 15.39
C GLY A 552 -16.30 -6.93 14.63
N ASN A 553 -17.24 -6.06 15.03
CA ASN A 553 -18.49 -5.87 14.28
C ASN A 553 -18.27 -4.82 13.19
N LEU A 554 -18.77 -5.09 11.99
CA LEU A 554 -18.68 -4.15 10.87
C LEU A 554 -19.42 -2.85 11.21
N ILE A 555 -18.73 -1.72 11.03
CA ILE A 555 -19.31 -0.37 11.03
C ILE A 555 -19.78 -0.05 9.61
N ARG A 556 -18.86 -0.09 8.64
CA ARG A 556 -19.13 0.22 7.25
C ARG A 556 -18.14 -0.46 6.32
N GLN A 557 -18.61 -0.93 5.16
CA GLN A 557 -17.81 -1.58 4.13
C GLN A 557 -17.91 -0.82 2.80
N PHE A 558 -16.84 -0.82 2.03
CA PHE A 558 -16.76 -0.25 0.69
C PHE A 558 -16.32 -1.30 -0.33
N GLN A 559 -16.96 -1.28 -1.49
CA GLN A 559 -16.59 -2.11 -2.65
C GLN A 559 -15.75 -1.28 -3.61
N TYR A 560 -14.54 -1.74 -3.90
CA TYR A 560 -13.73 -1.24 -5.02
C TYR A 560 -13.75 -2.22 -6.19
N HIS A 561 -13.24 -1.78 -7.32
CA HIS A 561 -13.10 -2.58 -8.52
C HIS A 561 -11.63 -2.75 -8.90
N SER A 562 -11.25 -3.97 -9.22
CA SER A 562 -9.98 -4.33 -9.84
C SER A 562 -10.14 -5.57 -10.70
N MET A 563 -9.17 -5.89 -11.53
CA MET A 563 -9.18 -7.07 -12.40
C MET A 563 -9.13 -8.40 -11.63
N MET A 564 -8.33 -8.48 -10.55
CA MET A 564 -8.13 -9.72 -9.79
C MET A 564 -8.35 -9.53 -8.30
N ASN A 565 -7.54 -8.69 -7.64
CA ASN A 565 -7.62 -8.43 -6.21
C ASN A 565 -7.07 -7.04 -5.86
N GLY A 566 -7.36 -6.55 -4.65
CA GLY A 566 -6.69 -5.39 -4.06
C GLY A 566 -5.72 -5.83 -2.96
N TYR A 567 -4.47 -5.37 -3.05
CA TYR A 567 -3.39 -5.80 -2.15
C TYR A 567 -3.68 -5.43 -0.68
N ARG A 568 -3.75 -4.13 -0.38
CA ARG A 568 -3.97 -3.60 0.97
C ARG A 568 -4.84 -2.35 0.97
N VAL A 569 -5.64 -2.19 2.01
CA VAL A 569 -6.29 -0.92 2.37
C VAL A 569 -6.05 -0.65 3.84
N MET A 570 -5.48 0.51 4.12
CA MET A 570 -5.18 0.99 5.47
C MET A 570 -5.80 2.37 5.65
N LYS A 571 -5.74 2.92 6.86
CA LYS A 571 -6.27 4.25 7.19
C LYS A 571 -5.32 4.99 8.12
N ASP A 572 -5.20 6.28 7.87
CA ASP A 572 -4.44 7.22 8.68
C ASP A 572 -5.17 8.58 8.68
N ASP A 573 -5.00 9.33 9.75
CA ASP A 573 -5.51 10.69 9.86
C ASP A 573 -4.64 11.71 9.14
N PHE A 574 -3.40 11.33 8.76
CA PHE A 574 -2.41 12.17 8.09
C PHE A 574 -2.15 13.52 8.80
N VAL A 575 -2.39 13.59 10.11
CA VAL A 575 -2.05 14.74 10.94
C VAL A 575 -0.54 14.89 11.03
N GLY A 576 -0.05 16.10 10.78
CA GLY A 576 1.38 16.40 10.69
C GLY A 576 1.96 16.21 9.28
N TYR A 577 1.24 15.55 8.37
CA TYR A 577 1.57 15.46 6.95
C TYR A 577 0.69 16.40 6.10
N TRP A 578 -0.55 16.03 5.79
CA TRP A 578 -1.47 16.92 5.06
C TRP A 578 -2.34 17.77 5.98
N PHE A 579 -2.66 17.26 7.16
CA PHE A 579 -3.67 17.86 8.05
C PHE A 579 -3.11 18.28 9.42
N ARG A 580 -3.93 19.02 10.17
CA ARG A 580 -3.63 19.53 11.52
C ARG A 580 -4.66 19.06 12.53
#